data_AF-A0A7C4GGL8-F1
#
_entry.id   AF-A0A7C4GGL8-F1
#
_cell.length_a   1.000
_cell.length_b   1.000
_cell.length_c   1.000
_cell.angle_alpha   90.00
_cell.angle_beta   90.00
_cell.angle_gamma   90.00
#
_symmetry.space_group_name_H-M   'P 1'
#
loop_
_entity.id
_entity.type
_entity.pdbx_description
1 polymer ?
#
loop_
_entity_poly.entity_id
_entity_poly.type
_entity_poly.pdbx_seq_one_letter_code
_entity_poly.pdbx_strand_id
1 'polypeptide(L)'
;MLKRNLPLAIVFTTALLLVAAFFIPHRPFGDLESRFLNWYAIVAGFTYLLGIDSLARHHILRVTRRAPGWPFSLLLVLALFGTLGLGVYSWFKFQSPFALRAPFMWLYTYMIIPLQATMFATLAFFIVSAAYRAFRVRNFSATLLLLAACLVMFGNVPLGGEVWRAVASAMHKVIPSIDPAALGALEIPAVVKDWLMKVGQTAAVRGIGIGLSLGGIAMSLRIVLGIERTYLSS
;
A
#
# COMPACT_ATOMS: atom_id res chain seq x y z
N MET A 1 -11.60 -33.17 -21.71
CA MET A 1 -12.02 -31.76 -21.88
C MET A 1 -13.08 -31.32 -20.85
N LEU A 2 -14.12 -32.11 -20.58
CA LEU A 2 -15.16 -31.81 -19.57
C LEU A 2 -14.61 -31.62 -18.13
N LYS A 3 -13.61 -32.41 -17.73
CA LYS A 3 -12.95 -32.34 -16.41
C LYS A 3 -12.26 -31.00 -16.12
N ARG A 4 -11.91 -30.23 -17.16
CA ARG A 4 -11.32 -28.89 -17.03
C ARG A 4 -12.39 -27.82 -17.14
N ASN A 5 -13.30 -27.89 -18.11
CA ASN A 5 -14.25 -26.80 -18.37
C ASN A 5 -15.33 -26.64 -17.27
N LEU A 6 -15.67 -27.71 -16.55
CA LEU A 6 -16.69 -27.66 -15.50
C LEU A 6 -16.25 -26.85 -14.26
N PRO A 7 -15.06 -27.09 -13.66
CA PRO A 7 -14.53 -26.22 -12.61
C PRO A 7 -14.43 -24.74 -13.03
N LEU A 8 -14.06 -24.48 -14.29
CA LEU A 8 -13.89 -23.11 -14.80
C LEU A 8 -15.21 -22.38 -14.96
N ALA A 9 -16.23 -23.07 -15.45
CA ALA A 9 -17.58 -22.51 -15.50
C ALA A 9 -18.07 -22.15 -14.09
N ILE A 10 -17.86 -23.03 -13.10
CA ILE A 10 -18.25 -22.77 -11.71
C ILE A 10 -17.53 -21.54 -11.15
N VAL A 11 -16.20 -21.46 -11.30
CA VAL A 11 -15.42 -20.30 -10.81
C VAL A 11 -15.82 -19.01 -11.51
N PHE A 12 -15.99 -19.04 -12.83
CA PHE A 12 -16.41 -17.87 -13.61
C PHE A 12 -17.79 -17.37 -13.19
N THR A 13 -18.78 -18.25 -13.09
CA THR A 13 -20.14 -17.89 -12.65
C THR A 13 -20.13 -17.38 -11.21
N THR A 14 -19.34 -18.00 -10.32
CA THR A 14 -19.22 -17.55 -8.92
C THR A 14 -18.58 -16.16 -8.82
N ALA A 15 -17.54 -15.89 -9.62
CA ALA A 15 -16.90 -14.58 -9.65
C ALA A 15 -17.85 -13.49 -10.20
N LEU A 16 -18.59 -13.78 -11.27
CA LEU A 16 -19.60 -12.88 -11.81
C LEU A 16 -20.70 -12.57 -10.78
N LEU A 17 -21.15 -13.59 -10.06
CA LEU A 17 -22.15 -13.46 -9.00
C LEU A 17 -21.62 -12.60 -7.85
N LEU A 18 -20.36 -12.76 -7.46
CA LEU A 18 -19.73 -11.96 -6.40
C LEU A 18 -19.63 -10.49 -6.78
N VAL A 19 -19.26 -10.19 -8.04
CA VAL A 19 -19.27 -8.81 -8.56
C VAL A 19 -20.70 -8.25 -8.53
N ALA A 20 -21.70 -9.00 -8.99
CA ALA A 20 -23.09 -8.55 -8.96
C ALA A 20 -23.60 -8.32 -7.52
N ALA A 21 -23.25 -9.21 -6.58
CA ALA A 21 -23.66 -9.09 -5.18
C ALA A 21 -23.06 -7.86 -4.49
N PHE A 22 -21.83 -7.47 -4.85
CA PHE A 22 -21.17 -6.30 -4.27
C PHE A 22 -21.83 -4.96 -4.66
N PHE A 23 -22.42 -4.87 -5.86
CA PHE A 23 -23.08 -3.65 -6.35
C PHE A 23 -24.59 -3.59 -6.05
N ILE A 24 -25.19 -4.71 -5.61
CA ILE A 24 -26.64 -4.85 -5.43
C ILE A 24 -26.95 -5.15 -3.93
N PRO A 25 -27.04 -4.13 -3.06
CA PRO A 25 -27.21 -4.30 -1.62
C PRO A 25 -28.68 -4.50 -1.23
N HIS A 26 -29.40 -5.40 -1.90
CA HIS A 26 -30.78 -5.76 -1.56
C HIS A 26 -31.01 -7.27 -1.69
N ARG A 27 -31.94 -7.80 -0.90
CA ARG A 27 -32.30 -9.23 -0.93
C ARG A 27 -32.73 -9.63 -2.36
N PRO A 28 -32.29 -10.78 -2.89
CA PRO A 28 -31.65 -11.92 -2.21
C PRO A 28 -30.11 -11.84 -2.08
N PHE A 29 -29.45 -10.81 -2.63
CA PHE A 29 -27.98 -10.75 -2.73
C PHE A 29 -27.28 -10.11 -1.52
N GLY A 30 -28.00 -9.33 -0.70
CA GLY A 30 -27.40 -8.55 0.40
C GLY A 30 -26.64 -9.36 1.47
N ASP A 31 -27.02 -10.62 1.73
CA ASP A 31 -26.32 -11.46 2.72
C ASP A 31 -25.18 -12.28 2.11
N LEU A 32 -25.07 -12.32 0.77
CA LEU A 32 -24.05 -13.11 0.09
C LEU A 32 -22.66 -12.52 0.30
N GLU A 33 -22.54 -11.19 0.29
CA GLU A 33 -21.27 -10.50 0.53
C GLU A 33 -20.64 -10.96 1.87
N SER A 34 -21.39 -10.86 2.97
CA SER A 34 -20.91 -11.28 4.30
C SER A 34 -20.51 -12.76 4.33
N ARG A 35 -21.28 -13.63 3.68
CA ARG A 35 -20.95 -15.07 3.58
C ARG A 35 -19.64 -15.28 2.82
N PHE A 36 -19.47 -14.62 1.67
CA PHE A 36 -18.25 -14.71 0.88
C PHE A 36 -17.04 -14.14 1.63
N LEU A 37 -17.19 -13.05 2.37
CA LEU A 37 -16.13 -12.49 3.21
C LEU A 37 -15.70 -13.47 4.32
N ASN A 38 -16.64 -14.18 4.93
CA ASN A 38 -16.32 -15.23 5.92
C ASN A 38 -15.57 -16.40 5.27
N TRP A 39 -16.04 -16.89 4.12
CA TRP A 39 -15.33 -17.94 3.36
C TRP A 39 -13.94 -17.48 2.94
N TYR A 40 -13.81 -16.25 2.46
CA TYR A 40 -12.54 -15.64 2.12
C TYR A 40 -11.61 -15.56 3.32
N ALA A 41 -12.09 -15.14 4.50
CA ALA A 41 -11.29 -15.08 5.72
C ALA A 41 -10.76 -16.46 6.14
N ILE A 42 -11.58 -17.51 6.03
CA ILE A 42 -11.18 -18.90 6.31
C ILE A 42 -10.07 -19.33 5.34
N VAL A 43 -10.28 -19.13 4.03
CA VAL A 43 -9.29 -19.49 2.99
C VAL A 43 -8.01 -18.66 3.14
N ALA A 44 -8.11 -17.38 3.46
CA ALA A 44 -6.98 -16.49 3.69
C ALA A 44 -6.15 -16.96 4.90
N GLY A 45 -6.79 -17.44 5.96
CA GLY A 45 -6.12 -18.05 7.12
C GLY A 45 -5.22 -19.22 6.72
N PHE A 46 -5.74 -20.18 5.95
CA PHE A 46 -4.93 -21.29 5.42
C PHE A 46 -3.85 -20.82 4.44
N THR A 47 -4.16 -19.80 3.64
CA THR A 47 -3.21 -19.21 2.69
C THR A 47 -2.02 -18.59 3.42
N TYR A 48 -2.23 -17.91 4.54
CA TYR A 48 -1.12 -17.37 5.35
C TYR A 48 -0.23 -18.48 5.90
N LEU A 49 -0.80 -19.60 6.35
CA LEU A 49 -0.03 -20.75 6.80
C LEU A 49 0.83 -21.35 5.67
N LEU A 50 0.25 -21.53 4.48
CA LEU A 50 0.99 -21.99 3.29
C LEU A 50 2.07 -21.01 2.87
N GLY A 51 1.81 -19.70 2.96
CA GLY A 51 2.79 -18.65 2.69
C GLY A 51 3.98 -18.71 3.63
N ILE A 52 3.74 -18.91 4.93
CA ILE A 52 4.79 -19.08 5.94
C ILE A 52 5.57 -20.38 5.68
N ASP A 53 4.90 -21.52 5.42
CA ASP A 53 5.60 -22.78 5.11
C ASP A 53 6.49 -22.64 3.88
N SER A 54 5.95 -22.09 2.79
CA SER A 54 6.69 -21.89 1.53
C SER A 54 7.92 -21.00 1.72
N LEU A 55 7.75 -19.85 2.41
CA LEU A 55 8.84 -18.91 2.65
C LEU A 55 9.91 -19.53 3.57
N ALA A 56 9.48 -20.14 4.68
CA ALA A 56 10.38 -20.78 5.63
C ALA A 56 11.15 -21.92 4.97
N ARG A 57 10.47 -22.84 4.29
CA ARG A 57 11.09 -23.97 3.58
C ARG A 57 12.10 -23.48 2.54
N HIS A 58 11.75 -22.50 1.71
CA HIS A 58 12.65 -21.97 0.70
C HIS A 58 13.93 -21.40 1.29
N HIS A 59 13.82 -20.56 2.33
CA HIS A 59 14.99 -19.92 2.91
C HIS A 59 15.79 -20.82 3.85
N ILE A 60 15.13 -21.71 4.62
CA ILE A 60 15.81 -22.71 5.44
C ILE A 60 16.67 -23.62 4.56
N LEU A 61 16.13 -24.13 3.43
CA LEU A 61 16.91 -24.95 2.51
C LEU A 61 18.12 -24.19 1.93
N ARG A 62 17.98 -22.90 1.59
CA ARG A 62 19.12 -22.08 1.14
C ARG A 62 20.18 -21.90 2.22
N VAL A 63 19.78 -21.77 3.48
CA VAL A 63 20.70 -21.67 4.63
C VAL A 63 21.42 -22.99 4.85
N THR A 64 20.70 -24.12 4.89
CA THR A 64 21.29 -25.46 5.05
C THR A 64 22.25 -25.80 3.92
N ARG A 65 21.89 -25.46 2.67
CA ARG A 65 22.71 -25.72 1.49
C ARG A 65 23.79 -24.67 1.22
N ARG A 66 23.94 -23.65 2.09
CA ARG A 66 24.90 -22.54 1.94
C ARG A 66 24.87 -21.90 0.54
N ALA A 67 23.67 -21.73 -0.03
CA ALA A 67 23.50 -21.13 -1.35
C ALA A 67 24.10 -19.72 -1.41
N PRO A 68 24.45 -19.18 -2.61
CA PRO A 68 24.92 -17.81 -2.74
C PRO A 68 23.96 -16.82 -2.07
N GLY A 69 24.47 -15.95 -1.18
CA GLY A 69 23.64 -15.03 -0.40
C GLY A 69 22.87 -15.65 0.77
N TRP A 70 23.24 -16.85 1.25
CA TRP A 70 22.60 -17.49 2.40
C TRP A 70 22.56 -16.65 3.70
N PRO A 71 23.51 -15.75 4.03
CA PRO A 71 23.42 -14.96 5.26
C PRO A 71 22.15 -14.09 5.30
N PHE A 72 21.72 -13.53 4.16
CA PHE A 72 20.46 -12.78 4.07
C PHE A 72 19.24 -13.68 4.26
N SER A 73 19.30 -14.93 3.79
CA SER A 73 18.24 -15.91 4.03
C SER A 73 18.17 -16.31 5.51
N LEU A 74 19.31 -16.42 6.19
CA LEU A 74 19.34 -16.66 7.64
C LEU A 74 18.71 -15.50 8.41
N LEU A 75 19.10 -14.26 8.08
CA LEU A 75 18.52 -13.06 8.70
C LEU A 75 17.00 -13.01 8.50
N LEU A 76 16.51 -13.34 7.31
CA LEU A 76 15.07 -13.40 7.02
C LEU A 76 14.36 -14.45 7.90
N VAL A 77 14.89 -15.67 7.99
CA VAL A 77 14.31 -16.73 8.80
C VAL A 77 14.28 -16.35 10.28
N LEU A 78 15.38 -15.79 10.80
CA LEU A 78 15.45 -15.30 12.18
C LEU A 78 14.46 -14.16 12.42
N ALA A 79 14.33 -13.22 11.49
CA ALA A 79 13.37 -12.13 11.59
C ALA A 79 11.92 -12.62 11.53
N LEU A 80 11.61 -13.60 10.69
CA LEU A 80 10.27 -14.21 10.57
C LEU A 80 9.85 -14.86 11.89
N PHE A 81 10.65 -15.81 12.39
CA PHE A 81 10.32 -16.51 13.63
C PHE A 81 10.47 -15.63 14.87
N GLY A 82 11.41 -14.68 14.87
CA GLY A 82 11.54 -13.66 15.91
C GLY A 82 10.29 -12.79 16.01
N THR A 83 9.78 -12.29 14.89
CA THR A 83 8.56 -11.45 14.86
C THR A 83 7.32 -12.25 15.28
N LEU A 84 7.19 -13.50 14.81
CA LEU A 84 6.11 -14.40 15.24
C LEU A 84 6.18 -14.67 16.75
N GLY A 85 7.37 -14.99 17.27
CA GLY A 85 7.58 -15.24 18.69
C GLY A 85 7.25 -14.03 19.55
N LEU A 86 7.67 -12.82 19.14
CA LEU A 86 7.33 -11.58 19.82
C LEU A 86 5.82 -11.28 19.78
N GLY A 87 5.16 -11.57 18.66
CA GLY A 87 3.71 -11.44 18.52
C GLY A 87 2.95 -12.35 19.50
N VAL A 88 3.32 -13.63 19.54
CA VAL A 88 2.73 -14.62 20.45
C VAL A 88 2.99 -14.25 21.91
N TYR A 89 4.23 -13.89 22.26
CA TYR A 89 4.57 -13.41 23.61
C TYR A 89 3.73 -12.19 24.00
N SER A 90 3.57 -11.24 23.08
CA SER A 90 2.81 -10.03 23.33
C SER A 90 1.32 -10.32 23.53
N TRP A 91 0.77 -11.27 22.77
CA TRP A 91 -0.60 -11.75 22.95
C TRP A 91 -0.83 -12.31 24.35
N PHE A 92 0.04 -13.22 24.81
CA PHE A 92 -0.12 -13.86 26.12
C PHE A 92 0.10 -12.90 27.30
N LYS A 93 1.10 -12.01 27.23
CA LYS A 93 1.45 -11.13 28.35
C LYS A 93 0.62 -9.84 28.41
N PHE A 94 0.27 -9.26 27.27
CA PHE A 94 -0.40 -7.96 27.19
C PHE A 94 -1.82 -8.03 26.65
N GLN A 95 -2.37 -9.25 26.47
CA GLN A 95 -3.71 -9.53 25.92
C GLN A 95 -3.91 -9.07 24.46
N SER A 96 -2.90 -8.44 23.87
CA SER A 96 -2.90 -7.97 22.48
C SER A 96 -1.47 -7.76 21.99
N PRO A 97 -1.11 -8.21 20.77
CA PRO A 97 0.14 -7.87 20.11
C PRO A 97 0.30 -6.37 19.90
N PHE A 98 -0.82 -5.66 19.78
CA PHE A 98 -0.88 -4.25 19.43
C PHE A 98 -0.91 -3.32 20.66
N ALA A 99 -0.71 -3.86 21.87
CA ALA A 99 -0.61 -3.02 23.06
C ALA A 99 0.62 -2.10 22.95
N LEU A 100 0.48 -0.82 23.32
CA LEU A 100 1.58 0.17 23.23
C LEU A 100 2.87 -0.26 23.95
N ARG A 101 2.74 -1.06 25.01
CA ARG A 101 3.86 -1.60 25.81
C ARG A 101 4.36 -2.96 25.32
N ALA A 102 3.72 -3.54 24.30
CA ALA A 102 4.09 -4.85 23.77
C ALA A 102 5.40 -4.77 22.97
N PRO A 103 6.31 -5.74 23.12
CA PRO A 103 7.51 -5.85 22.29
C PRO A 103 7.21 -5.91 20.79
N PHE A 104 6.08 -6.52 20.40
CA PHE A 104 5.65 -6.54 19.01
C PHE A 104 5.40 -5.12 18.46
N MET A 105 4.73 -4.26 19.23
CA MET A 105 4.53 -2.86 18.84
C MET A 105 5.83 -2.06 18.75
N TRP A 106 6.81 -2.36 19.62
CA TRP A 106 8.12 -1.75 19.52
C TRP A 106 8.81 -2.13 18.19
N LEU A 107 8.82 -3.42 17.84
CA LEU A 107 9.36 -3.90 16.57
C LEU A 107 8.62 -3.27 15.38
N TYR A 108 7.30 -3.22 15.44
CA TYR A 108 6.49 -2.57 14.40
C TYR A 108 6.88 -1.10 14.21
N THR A 109 6.95 -0.35 15.30
CA THR A 109 7.16 1.10 15.27
C THR A 109 8.59 1.49 14.89
N TYR A 110 9.58 0.75 15.37
CA TYR A 110 10.99 1.11 15.21
C TYR A 110 11.73 0.31 14.12
N MET A 111 11.14 -0.78 13.61
CA MET A 111 11.72 -1.53 12.49
C MET A 111 10.82 -1.48 11.26
N ILE A 112 9.55 -1.89 11.38
CA ILE A 112 8.68 -2.01 10.19
C ILE A 112 8.38 -0.63 9.59
N ILE A 113 7.96 0.35 10.40
CA ILE A 113 7.63 1.70 9.90
C ILE A 113 8.83 2.36 9.19
N PRO A 114 10.04 2.41 9.78
CA PRO A 114 11.19 3.01 9.11
C PRO A 114 11.63 2.24 7.87
N LEU A 115 11.59 0.89 7.88
CA LEU A 115 11.93 0.08 6.70
C LEU A 115 10.95 0.31 5.54
N GLN A 116 9.66 0.44 5.83
CA GLN A 116 8.67 0.81 4.82
C GLN A 116 8.92 2.23 4.29
N ALA A 117 9.26 3.17 5.19
CA ALA A 117 9.58 4.54 4.80
C ALA A 117 10.84 4.60 3.91
N THR A 118 11.88 3.81 4.15
CA THR A 118 13.07 3.77 3.29
C THR A 118 12.79 3.15 1.93
N MET A 119 11.98 2.09 1.86
CA MET A 119 11.53 1.53 0.57
C MET A 119 10.71 2.55 -0.23
N PHE A 120 9.80 3.26 0.42
CA PHE A 120 9.01 4.30 -0.24
C PHE A 120 9.87 5.51 -0.66
N ALA A 121 10.79 5.96 0.21
CA ALA A 121 11.69 7.07 -0.08
C ALA A 121 12.64 6.75 -1.24
N THR A 122 13.19 5.53 -1.29
CA THR A 122 14.03 5.09 -2.42
C THR A 122 13.22 5.00 -3.71
N LEU A 123 12.02 4.42 -3.67
CA LEU A 123 11.12 4.40 -4.83
C LEU A 123 10.78 5.82 -5.30
N ALA A 124 10.41 6.73 -4.40
CA ALA A 124 10.11 8.12 -4.71
C ALA A 124 11.34 8.82 -5.32
N PHE A 125 12.53 8.64 -4.73
CA PHE A 125 13.78 9.17 -5.26
C PHE A 125 14.04 8.69 -6.70
N PHE A 126 13.87 7.40 -6.99
CA PHE A 126 14.07 6.87 -8.34
C PHE A 126 13.00 7.35 -9.32
N ILE A 127 11.73 7.42 -8.91
CA ILE A 127 10.65 7.96 -9.75
C ILE A 127 10.94 9.43 -10.08
N VAL A 128 11.29 10.24 -9.08
CA VAL A 128 11.62 11.66 -9.28
C VAL A 128 12.88 11.83 -10.14
N SER A 129 13.92 11.02 -9.92
CA SER A 129 15.14 11.05 -10.74
C SER A 129 14.86 10.67 -12.20
N ALA A 130 14.08 9.61 -12.43
CA ALA A 130 13.67 9.19 -13.76
C ALA A 130 12.77 10.22 -14.44
N ALA A 131 11.79 10.76 -13.71
CA ALA A 131 10.90 11.82 -14.15
C ALA A 131 11.69 13.09 -14.49
N TYR A 132 12.60 13.55 -13.63
CA TYR A 132 13.44 14.72 -13.89
C TYR A 132 14.29 14.54 -15.16
N ARG A 133 14.88 13.35 -15.35
CA ARG A 133 15.64 13.03 -16.57
C ARG A 133 14.74 12.98 -17.82
N ALA A 134 13.50 12.50 -17.69
CA ALA A 134 12.52 12.44 -18.78
C ALA A 134 11.83 13.80 -19.06
N PHE A 135 11.70 14.66 -18.05
CA PHE A 135 11.08 15.98 -18.06
C PHE A 135 12.11 17.11 -18.09
N ARG A 136 13.28 16.92 -18.72
CA ARG A 136 14.22 18.03 -18.97
C ARG A 136 13.45 19.19 -19.58
N VAL A 137 13.25 20.25 -18.79
CA VAL A 137 12.27 21.32 -18.99
C VAL A 137 12.24 21.75 -20.45
N ARG A 138 11.18 21.35 -21.16
CA ARG A 138 10.95 21.70 -22.57
C ARG A 138 9.52 22.15 -22.86
N ASN A 139 8.57 21.99 -21.93
CA ASN A 139 7.17 22.38 -22.14
C ASN A 139 6.51 23.00 -20.90
N PHE A 140 5.53 23.88 -21.14
CA PHE A 140 4.80 24.63 -20.11
C PHE A 140 4.08 23.69 -19.12
N SER A 141 3.55 22.57 -19.61
CA SER A 141 2.84 21.57 -18.79
C SER A 141 3.73 20.94 -17.72
N ALA A 142 5.00 20.61 -18.02
CA ALA A 142 5.92 20.05 -17.03
C ALA A 142 6.29 21.05 -15.93
N THR A 143 6.43 22.33 -16.26
CA THR A 143 6.67 23.41 -15.28
C THR A 143 5.48 23.56 -14.33
N LEU A 144 4.26 23.49 -14.86
CA LEU A 144 3.03 23.58 -14.08
C LEU A 144 2.90 22.40 -13.09
N LEU A 145 3.27 21.19 -13.55
CA LEU A 145 3.32 19.98 -12.72
C LEU A 145 4.41 20.05 -11.64
N LEU A 146 5.58 20.60 -11.96
CA LEU A 146 6.66 20.83 -11.01
C LEU A 146 6.26 21.83 -9.92
N LEU A 147 5.65 22.96 -10.31
CA LEU A 147 5.13 23.95 -9.36
C LEU A 147 4.06 23.35 -8.46
N ALA A 148 3.12 22.58 -9.02
CA ALA A 148 2.11 21.87 -8.24
C ALA A 148 2.75 20.89 -7.23
N ALA A 149 3.76 20.13 -7.65
CA ALA A 149 4.48 19.20 -6.77
C ALA A 149 5.21 19.93 -5.63
N CYS A 150 5.93 21.02 -5.92
CA CYS A 150 6.60 21.83 -4.91
C CYS A 150 5.60 22.39 -3.87
N LEU A 151 4.45 22.87 -4.33
CA LEU A 151 3.43 23.45 -3.47
C LEU A 151 2.80 22.39 -2.54
N VAL A 152 2.55 21.19 -3.06
CA VAL A 152 2.04 20.05 -2.29
C VAL A 152 3.05 19.55 -1.28
N MET A 153 4.32 19.44 -1.68
CA MET A 153 5.39 19.06 -0.75
C MET A 153 5.49 20.10 0.38
N PHE A 154 5.42 21.38 0.08
CA PHE A 154 5.43 22.45 1.08
C PHE A 154 4.24 22.37 2.04
N GLY A 155 3.03 22.03 1.56
CA GLY A 155 1.84 21.80 2.41
C GLY A 155 1.82 20.49 3.21
N ASN A 156 2.76 19.56 2.97
CA ASN A 156 2.89 18.31 3.73
C ASN A 156 3.99 18.35 4.81
N VAL A 157 4.89 19.34 4.76
CA VAL A 157 5.96 19.47 5.75
C VAL A 157 5.39 20.15 7.01
N PRO A 158 5.60 19.59 8.22
CA PRO A 158 5.15 20.21 9.48
C PRO A 158 5.61 21.68 9.65
N LEU A 159 6.80 22.00 9.13
CA LEU A 159 7.37 23.35 9.11
C LEU A 159 6.68 24.31 8.12
N GLY A 160 5.85 23.81 7.20
CA GLY A 160 5.21 24.63 6.16
C GLY A 160 4.29 25.72 6.73
N GLY A 161 3.58 25.41 7.81
CA GLY A 161 2.74 26.39 8.52
C GLY A 161 3.56 27.47 9.24
N GLU A 162 4.71 27.09 9.81
CA GLU A 162 5.62 28.03 10.48
C GLU A 162 6.29 28.97 9.47
N VAL A 163 6.74 28.43 8.32
CA VAL A 163 7.31 29.23 7.23
C VAL A 163 6.25 30.15 6.62
N TRP A 164 4.99 29.69 6.46
CA TRP A 164 3.91 30.54 5.97
C TRP A 164 3.62 31.72 6.90
N ARG A 165 3.62 31.51 8.22
CA ARG A 165 3.49 32.58 9.21
C ARG A 165 4.67 33.55 9.17
N ALA A 166 5.89 33.05 8.95
CA ALA A 166 7.06 33.90 8.74
C ALA A 166 6.93 34.77 7.48
N VAL A 167 6.46 34.21 6.37
CA VAL A 167 6.17 34.94 5.13
C VAL A 167 5.07 35.98 5.33
N ALA A 168 3.96 35.62 6.00
CA ALA A 168 2.88 36.56 6.32
C ALA A 168 3.39 37.74 7.17
N SER A 169 4.26 37.50 8.15
CA SER A 169 4.88 38.55 8.96
C SER A 169 5.85 39.44 8.16
N ALA A 170 6.56 38.88 7.17
CA ALA A 170 7.43 39.63 6.29
C ALA A 170 6.63 40.48 5.29
N MET A 171 5.51 39.97 4.78
CA MET A 171 4.61 40.71 3.90
C MET A 171 3.97 41.91 4.59
N HIS A 172 3.62 41.79 5.88
CA HIS A 172 3.13 42.91 6.67
C HIS A 172 4.15 44.06 6.78
N LYS A 173 5.46 43.75 6.81
CA LYS A 173 6.52 44.78 6.80
C LYS A 173 6.61 45.55 5.49
N VAL A 174 6.19 44.93 4.37
CA VAL A 174 6.23 45.54 3.03
C VAL A 174 4.90 46.25 2.71
N ILE A 175 3.79 45.71 3.21
CA ILE A 175 2.43 46.22 3.00
C ILE A 175 1.72 46.31 4.37
N PRO A 176 1.74 47.48 5.04
CA PRO A 176 1.19 47.64 6.39
C PRO A 176 -0.33 47.43 6.51
N SER A 177 -1.07 47.41 5.40
CA SER A 177 -2.53 47.21 5.36
C SER A 177 -2.98 45.75 5.48
N ILE A 178 -2.03 44.81 5.59
CA ILE A 178 -2.30 43.38 5.63
C ILE A 178 -2.11 42.85 7.04
N ASP A 179 -3.17 42.40 7.71
CA ASP A 179 -3.07 41.79 9.05
C ASP A 179 -2.35 40.42 8.98
N PRO A 180 -1.22 40.23 9.69
CA PRO A 180 -0.50 38.97 9.75
C PRO A 180 -1.37 37.79 10.21
N ALA A 181 -2.35 38.04 11.08
CA ALA A 181 -3.23 37.00 11.60
C ALA A 181 -4.23 36.52 10.54
N ALA A 182 -4.76 37.43 9.72
CA ALA A 182 -5.69 37.11 8.64
C ALA A 182 -5.00 36.31 7.52
N LEU A 183 -3.74 36.64 7.16
CA LEU A 183 -3.00 35.91 6.13
C LEU A 183 -2.38 34.61 6.64
N GLY A 184 -1.98 34.56 7.91
CA GLY A 184 -1.56 33.31 8.56
C GLY A 184 -2.70 32.29 8.69
N ALA A 185 -3.94 32.77 8.85
CA ALA A 185 -5.14 31.92 8.86
C ALA A 185 -5.53 31.41 7.47
N LEU A 186 -5.24 32.17 6.41
CA LEU A 186 -5.27 31.68 5.03
C LEU A 186 -4.04 30.80 4.78
N GLU A 187 -4.04 29.56 5.25
CA GLU A 187 -3.00 28.57 4.93
C GLU A 187 -3.13 28.12 3.46
N ILE A 188 -2.94 29.03 2.50
CA ILE A 188 -3.10 28.78 1.05
C ILE A 188 -2.34 27.52 0.60
N PRO A 189 -1.08 27.27 1.04
CA PRO A 189 -0.39 26.03 0.69
C PRO A 189 -1.09 24.78 1.23
N ALA A 190 -1.71 24.84 2.40
CA ALA A 190 -2.47 23.73 2.98
C ALA A 190 -3.80 23.52 2.24
N VAL A 191 -4.53 24.58 1.89
CA VAL A 191 -5.79 24.50 1.14
C VAL A 191 -5.58 23.90 -0.24
N VAL A 192 -4.56 24.36 -0.97
CA VAL A 192 -4.25 23.82 -2.31
C VAL A 192 -3.76 22.38 -2.22
N LYS A 193 -2.95 22.04 -1.21
CA LYS A 193 -2.55 20.66 -0.92
C LYS A 193 -3.77 19.79 -0.63
N ASP A 194 -4.68 20.22 0.23
CA ASP A 194 -5.90 19.50 0.56
C ASP A 194 -6.78 19.27 -0.66
N TRP A 195 -6.96 20.28 -1.51
CA TRP A 195 -7.69 20.14 -2.76
C TRP A 195 -7.02 19.12 -3.69
N LEU A 196 -5.69 19.19 -3.85
CA LEU A 196 -4.97 18.27 -4.72
C LEU A 196 -5.00 16.84 -4.19
N MET A 197 -4.85 16.64 -2.88
CA MET A 197 -4.97 15.31 -2.27
C MET A 197 -6.41 14.78 -2.41
N LYS A 198 -7.43 15.63 -2.21
CA LYS A 198 -8.84 15.22 -2.27
C LYS A 198 -9.36 14.95 -3.67
N VAL A 199 -8.85 15.63 -4.70
CA VAL A 199 -9.35 15.50 -6.09
C VAL A 199 -8.34 14.76 -6.97
N GLY A 200 -7.09 15.20 -7.01
CA GLY A 200 -6.06 14.64 -7.88
C GLY A 200 -5.55 13.28 -7.39
N GLN A 201 -5.09 13.21 -6.14
CA GLN A 201 -4.55 11.96 -5.59
C GLN A 201 -5.62 10.88 -5.49
N THR A 202 -6.83 11.19 -5.03
CA THR A 202 -7.92 10.21 -4.97
C THR A 202 -8.31 9.68 -6.35
N ALA A 203 -8.33 10.51 -7.40
CA ALA A 203 -8.57 10.06 -8.77
C ALA A 203 -7.47 9.09 -9.24
N ALA A 204 -6.20 9.43 -9.00
CA ALA A 204 -5.07 8.57 -9.35
C ALA A 204 -5.10 7.23 -8.57
N VAL A 205 -5.35 7.29 -7.26
CA VAL A 205 -5.46 6.10 -6.39
C VAL A 205 -6.61 5.19 -6.83
N ARG A 206 -7.75 5.76 -7.23
CA ARG A 206 -8.86 4.98 -7.80
C ARG A 206 -8.46 4.30 -9.11
N GLY A 207 -7.77 5.00 -10.01
CA GLY A 207 -7.25 4.42 -11.24
C GLY A 207 -6.28 3.26 -11.00
N ILE A 208 -5.34 3.43 -10.06
CA ILE A 208 -4.42 2.37 -9.64
C ILE A 208 -5.19 1.19 -9.03
N GLY A 209 -6.17 1.46 -8.17
CA GLY A 209 -7.01 0.44 -7.54
C GLY A 209 -7.79 -0.39 -8.58
N ILE A 210 -8.36 0.27 -9.59
CA ILE A 210 -9.02 -0.40 -10.72
C ILE A 210 -7.99 -1.24 -11.51
N GLY A 211 -6.82 -0.68 -11.82
CA GLY A 211 -5.77 -1.38 -12.56
C GLY A 211 -5.25 -2.62 -11.83
N LEU A 212 -4.99 -2.53 -10.52
CA LEU A 212 -4.61 -3.66 -9.68
C LEU A 212 -5.70 -4.73 -9.63
N SER A 213 -6.96 -4.31 -9.48
CA SER A 213 -8.10 -5.23 -9.44
C SER A 213 -8.27 -5.97 -10.76
N LEU A 214 -8.24 -5.25 -11.89
CA LEU A 214 -8.32 -5.84 -13.23
C LEU A 214 -7.12 -6.74 -13.54
N GLY A 215 -5.91 -6.34 -13.14
CA GLY A 215 -4.71 -7.16 -13.28
C GLY A 215 -4.80 -8.46 -12.47
N GLY A 216 -5.32 -8.38 -11.25
CA GLY A 216 -5.62 -9.54 -10.41
C GLY A 216 -6.64 -10.46 -11.07
N ILE A 217 -7.76 -9.92 -11.55
CA ILE A 217 -8.80 -10.69 -12.27
C ILE A 217 -8.22 -11.35 -13.52
N ALA A 218 -7.42 -10.63 -14.31
CA ALA A 218 -6.79 -11.17 -15.52
C ALA A 218 -5.82 -12.31 -15.19
N MET A 219 -5.01 -12.17 -14.14
CA MET A 219 -4.11 -13.22 -13.67
C MET A 219 -4.89 -14.45 -13.19
N SER A 220 -5.90 -14.25 -12.34
CA SER A 220 -6.78 -15.32 -11.87
C SER A 220 -7.47 -16.03 -13.03
N LEU A 221 -7.96 -15.28 -14.03
CA LEU A 221 -8.59 -15.86 -15.21
C LEU A 221 -7.60 -16.66 -16.06
N ARG A 222 -6.36 -16.20 -16.21
CA ARG A 222 -5.30 -16.94 -16.94
C ARG A 222 -4.92 -18.25 -16.25
N ILE A 223 -4.89 -18.26 -14.91
CA ILE A 223 -4.68 -19.46 -14.09
C ILE A 223 -5.87 -20.42 -14.25
N VAL A 224 -7.09 -19.90 -14.10
CA VAL A 224 -8.35 -20.64 -14.25
C VAL A 224 -8.40 -21.27 -15.64
N LEU A 225 -8.29 -20.49 -16.71
CA LEU A 225 -8.30 -21.00 -18.09
C LEU A 225 -7.14 -21.96 -18.42
N GLY A 226 -6.19 -22.16 -17.51
CA GLY A 226 -5.05 -23.06 -17.69
C GLY A 226 -4.07 -22.59 -18.76
N ILE A 227 -4.12 -21.29 -19.10
CA ILE A 227 -3.22 -20.64 -20.05
C ILE A 227 -1.84 -20.50 -19.41
N GLU A 228 -1.81 -20.15 -18.11
CA GLU A 228 -0.62 -20.30 -17.30
C GLU A 228 -0.60 -21.69 -16.68
N ARG A 229 0.38 -22.51 -17.10
CA ARG A 229 0.60 -23.82 -16.47
C ARG A 229 1.07 -23.57 -15.05
N THR A 230 0.26 -23.93 -14.07
CA THR A 230 0.71 -24.05 -12.68
C THR A 230 1.89 -25.01 -12.67
N TYR A 231 3.01 -24.65 -12.04
CA TYR A 231 4.23 -25.46 -11.87
C TYR A 231 4.02 -26.82 -11.13
N LEU A 232 2.77 -27.26 -10.96
CA LEU A 232 2.34 -28.49 -10.30
C LEU A 232 1.90 -29.58 -11.29
N SER A 233 2.19 -29.44 -12.58
CA SER A 233 2.18 -30.56 -13.52
C SER A 233 3.59 -31.12 -13.64
N SER A 234 3.97 -32.00 -12.71
CA SER A 234 4.80 -33.15 -13.08
C SER A 234 3.89 -34.19 -13.73
#